data_AF-A0A3S5CJZ4-F1
#
_entry.id   AF-A0A3S5CJZ4-F1
#
_cell.length_a   1.000
_cell.length_b   1.000
_cell.length_c   1.000
_cell.angle_alpha   90.00
_cell.angle_beta   90.00
_cell.angle_gamma   90.00
#
_symmetry.space_group_name_H-M   'P 1'
#
loop_
_entity.id
_entity.type
_entity.pdbx_description
1 polymer ?
#
loop_
_entity_poly.entity_id
_entity_poly.type
_entity_poly.pdbx_seq_one_letter_code
_entity_poly.pdbx_strand_id
1 'polypeptide(L)'
;MEFSQMVTQAVWHKDSYLRQLPHFTQERIERAKTEANVETVFDMMELDDDKRNLLLSGLSHAQMADVARFCNRYPNIELTYEVVTLSGEQSAIKHPMKV
;
A
#
# COMPACT_ATOMS: atom_id res chain seq x y z
N MET A 1 4.03 16.74 2.54
CA MET A 1 3.67 16.43 1.14
C MET A 1 2.32 15.71 1.03
N GLU A 2 1.84 15.07 2.10
CA GLU A 2 0.53 14.39 2.26
C GLU A 2 -0.69 15.04 1.60
N PHE A 3 -0.82 16.36 1.68
CA PHE A 3 -2.01 17.04 1.15
C PHE A 3 -2.24 16.79 -0.35
N SER A 4 -1.16 16.75 -1.14
CA SER A 4 -1.24 16.46 -2.58
C SER A 4 -1.76 15.05 -2.86
N GLN A 5 -1.36 14.07 -2.04
CA GLN A 5 -1.79 12.67 -2.17
C GLN A 5 -3.26 12.54 -1.77
N MET A 6 -3.65 13.15 -0.66
CA MET A 6 -5.04 13.20 -0.19
C MET A 6 -5.99 13.76 -1.26
N VAL A 7 -5.63 14.88 -1.88
CA VAL A 7 -6.42 15.49 -2.96
C VAL A 7 -6.48 14.58 -4.18
N THR A 8 -5.35 13.99 -4.58
CA THR A 8 -5.27 13.12 -5.77
C THR A 8 -6.12 11.86 -5.63
N GLN A 9 -6.14 11.28 -4.43
CA GLN A 9 -6.85 10.03 -4.14
C GLN A 9 -8.26 10.26 -3.57
N ALA A 10 -8.65 11.51 -3.34
CA ALA A 10 -9.91 11.90 -2.70
C ALA A 10 -10.13 11.23 -1.33
N VAL A 11 -9.09 11.19 -0.50
CA VAL A 11 -9.12 10.60 0.85
C VAL A 11 -8.51 11.54 1.89
N TRP A 12 -8.87 11.36 3.15
CA TRP A 12 -8.27 12.05 4.29
C TRP A 12 -7.19 11.19 4.98
N HIS A 13 -6.28 11.83 5.72
CA HIS A 13 -5.23 11.17 6.50
C HIS A 13 -5.76 10.17 7.56
N LYS A 14 -7.00 10.35 7.99
CA LYS A 14 -7.69 9.47 8.96
C LYS A 14 -8.43 8.31 8.32
N ASP A 15 -8.59 8.34 7.00
CA ASP A 15 -9.27 7.28 6.27
C ASP A 15 -8.32 6.07 6.14
N SER A 16 -8.89 4.89 5.94
CA SER A 16 -8.06 3.71 5.64
C SER A 16 -7.31 3.89 4.33
N TYR A 17 -6.06 3.44 4.27
CA TYR A 17 -5.29 3.41 3.02
C TYR A 17 -6.00 2.62 1.91
N LEU A 18 -6.81 1.62 2.28
CA LEU A 18 -7.61 0.82 1.35
C LEU A 18 -8.71 1.63 0.65
N ARG A 19 -9.06 2.82 1.15
CA ARG A 19 -10.03 3.72 0.51
C ARG A 19 -9.55 4.23 -0.86
N GLN A 20 -8.24 4.15 -1.12
CA GLN A 20 -7.63 4.48 -2.41
C GLN A 20 -7.90 3.41 -3.49
N LEU A 21 -8.25 2.19 -3.09
CA LEU A 21 -8.51 1.10 -4.03
C LEU A 21 -9.87 1.31 -4.74
N PRO A 22 -9.94 1.07 -6.07
CA PRO A 22 -11.21 1.09 -6.79
C PRO A 22 -12.23 0.13 -6.16
N HIS A 23 -13.49 0.55 -6.06
CA HIS A 23 -14.60 -0.29 -5.58
C HIS A 23 -14.50 -0.73 -4.10
N PHE A 24 -13.65 -0.07 -3.30
CA PHE A 24 -13.59 -0.28 -1.85
C PHE A 24 -14.56 0.64 -1.10
N THR A 25 -15.71 0.07 -0.74
CA THR A 25 -16.70 0.69 0.16
C THR A 25 -16.25 0.56 1.61
N GLN A 26 -16.90 1.32 2.50
CA GLN A 26 -16.64 1.26 3.94
C GLN A 26 -16.78 -0.17 4.48
N GLU A 27 -17.84 -0.88 4.08
CA GLU A 27 -18.09 -2.28 4.45
C GLU A 27 -16.95 -3.21 4.00
N ARG A 28 -16.45 -3.05 2.76
CA ARG A 28 -15.35 -3.88 2.26
C ARG A 28 -14.05 -3.61 3.03
N ILE A 29 -13.81 -2.36 3.41
CA ILE A 29 -12.65 -1.96 4.23
C ILE A 29 -12.74 -2.56 5.63
N GLU A 30 -13.92 -2.54 6.25
CA GLU A 30 -14.13 -3.15 7.56
C GLU A 30 -13.89 -4.67 7.49
N ARG A 31 -14.45 -5.34 6.48
CA ARG A 31 -14.20 -6.76 6.24
C ARG A 31 -12.72 -7.09 6.00
N ALA A 32 -12.02 -6.26 5.23
CA ALA A 32 -10.59 -6.42 5.00
C ALA A 32 -9.80 -6.43 6.31
N LYS A 33 -10.14 -5.53 7.24
CA LYS A 33 -9.51 -5.43 8.54
C LYS A 33 -9.89 -6.60 9.46
N THR A 34 -11.16 -6.94 9.57
CA THR A 34 -11.63 -7.92 10.55
C THR A 34 -11.41 -9.37 10.15
N GLU A 35 -11.55 -9.71 8.86
CA GLU A 35 -11.51 -11.10 8.40
C GLU A 35 -10.18 -11.48 7.75
N ALA A 36 -9.48 -10.52 7.15
CA ALA A 36 -8.23 -10.76 6.42
C ALA A 36 -6.99 -10.10 7.05
N ASN A 37 -7.17 -9.26 8.09
CA ASN A 37 -6.10 -8.46 8.70
C ASN A 37 -5.30 -7.64 7.69
N VAL A 38 -6.01 -7.02 6.73
CA VAL A 38 -5.45 -6.19 5.67
C VAL A 38 -5.71 -4.72 6.02
N GLU A 39 -4.65 -3.93 6.17
CA GLU A 39 -4.74 -2.51 6.53
C GLU A 39 -4.11 -1.59 5.48
N THR A 40 -3.12 -2.09 4.75
CA THR A 40 -2.35 -1.36 3.73
C THR A 40 -2.56 -1.93 2.32
N VAL A 41 -2.17 -1.15 1.31
CA VAL A 41 -2.16 -1.64 -0.08
C VAL A 41 -1.19 -2.80 -0.27
N PHE A 42 -0.06 -2.81 0.47
CA PHE A 42 0.91 -3.90 0.43
C PHE A 42 0.33 -5.21 0.98
N ASP A 43 -0.39 -5.16 2.11
CA ASP A 43 -1.07 -6.34 2.66
C ASP A 43 -2.05 -6.94 1.66
N MET A 44 -2.74 -6.10 0.87
CA MET A 44 -3.66 -6.55 -0.17
C MET A 44 -2.94 -7.21 -1.36
N MET A 45 -1.73 -6.76 -1.68
CA MET A 45 -0.90 -7.35 -2.74
C MET A 45 -0.36 -8.72 -2.34
N GLU A 46 0.01 -8.87 -1.07
CA GLU A 46 0.56 -10.10 -0.48
C GLU A 46 -0.50 -11.10 -0.02
N LEU A 47 -1.79 -10.70 -0.06
CA LEU A 47 -2.89 -11.53 0.39
C LEU A 47 -3.02 -12.83 -0.41
N ASP A 48 -3.17 -13.94 0.32
CA ASP A 48 -3.44 -15.27 -0.25
C ASP A 48 -4.66 -15.26 -1.18
N ASP A 49 -4.63 -16.06 -2.25
CA ASP A 49 -5.68 -16.10 -3.27
C ASP A 49 -7.07 -16.39 -2.70
N ASP A 50 -7.19 -17.32 -1.75
CA ASP A 50 -8.47 -17.68 -1.14
C ASP A 50 -9.09 -16.51 -0.36
N LYS A 51 -8.27 -15.82 0.44
CA LYS A 51 -8.70 -14.63 1.19
C LYS A 51 -9.01 -13.46 0.26
N ARG A 52 -8.21 -13.27 -0.78
CA ARG A 52 -8.42 -12.25 -1.82
C ARG A 52 -9.73 -12.48 -2.56
N ASN A 53 -10.03 -13.70 -2.97
CA ASN A 53 -11.28 -14.04 -3.64
C ASN A 53 -12.50 -13.81 -2.73
N LEU A 54 -12.38 -14.16 -1.45
CA LEU A 54 -13.42 -13.88 -0.46
C LEU A 54 -13.61 -12.36 -0.26
N LEU A 55 -12.53 -11.60 -0.11
CA LEU A 55 -12.56 -10.15 0.11
C LEU A 55 -13.07 -9.38 -1.13
N LEU A 56 -12.80 -9.88 -2.33
CA LEU A 56 -13.25 -9.28 -3.59
C LEU A 56 -14.57 -9.87 -4.08
N SER A 57 -15.19 -10.76 -3.31
CA SER A 57 -16.53 -11.29 -3.60
C SER A 57 -17.53 -10.15 -3.87
N GLY A 58 -18.39 -10.39 -4.85
CA GLY A 58 -19.41 -9.44 -5.32
C GLY A 58 -18.92 -8.38 -6.31
N LEU A 59 -17.62 -8.32 -6.62
CA LEU A 59 -17.13 -7.49 -7.72
C LEU A 59 -17.27 -8.24 -9.05
N SER A 60 -17.61 -7.51 -10.11
CA SER A 60 -17.54 -8.03 -11.47
C SER A 60 -16.08 -8.19 -11.91
N HIS A 61 -15.86 -9.00 -12.96
CA HIS A 61 -14.52 -9.22 -13.51
C HIS A 61 -13.82 -7.91 -13.92
N ALA A 62 -14.58 -6.94 -14.48
CA ALA A 62 -14.05 -5.63 -14.83
C ALA A 62 -13.57 -4.84 -13.59
N GLN A 63 -14.34 -4.88 -12.50
CA GLN A 63 -13.98 -4.21 -11.25
C GLN A 63 -12.78 -4.85 -10.57
N MET A 64 -12.68 -6.18 -10.60
CA MET A 64 -11.48 -6.89 -10.13
C MET A 64 -10.24 -6.51 -10.94
N ALA A 65 -10.39 -6.35 -12.27
CA ALA A 65 -9.30 -5.90 -13.13
C ALA A 65 -8.87 -4.45 -12.82
N ASP A 66 -9.78 -3.58 -12.39
CA ASP A 66 -9.43 -2.21 -11.94
C ASP A 66 -8.58 -2.25 -10.67
N VAL A 67 -8.97 -3.07 -9.69
CA VAL A 67 -8.21 -3.28 -8.45
C VAL A 67 -6.82 -3.82 -8.76
N ALA A 68 -6.72 -4.85 -9.60
CA ALA A 68 -5.43 -5.41 -10.00
C ALA A 68 -4.55 -4.38 -10.73
N ARG A 69 -5.13 -3.58 -11.63
CA ARG A 69 -4.42 -2.50 -12.32
C ARG A 69 -3.91 -1.42 -11.37
N PHE A 70 -4.66 -1.11 -10.32
CA PHE A 70 -4.19 -0.20 -9.27
C PHE A 70 -3.00 -0.79 -8.53
N CYS A 71 -3.12 -2.02 -8.00
CA CYS A 71 -2.06 -2.68 -7.25
C CYS A 71 -0.76 -2.80 -8.07
N ASN A 72 -0.86 -3.16 -9.35
CA ASN A 72 0.31 -3.28 -10.23
C ASN A 72 1.01 -1.95 -10.54
N ARG A 73 0.32 -0.81 -10.34
CA ARG A 73 0.86 0.54 -10.55
C ARG A 73 1.17 1.26 -9.25
N TYR A 74 0.87 0.64 -8.12
CA TYR A 74 1.14 1.22 -6.81
C TYR A 74 2.67 1.31 -6.63
N PRO A 75 3.23 2.48 -6.29
CA PRO A 75 4.67 2.64 -6.20
C PRO A 75 5.28 1.73 -5.15
N ASN A 76 6.28 0.93 -5.54
CA ASN A 76 7.13 0.17 -4.65
C ASN A 76 8.59 0.55 -4.94
N ILE A 77 9.13 1.48 -4.15
CA ILE A 77 10.44 2.10 -4.39
C ILE A 77 11.33 1.78 -3.20
N GLU A 78 12.44 1.09 -3.46
CA GLU A 78 13.48 0.83 -2.46
C GLU A 78 14.50 1.99 -2.47
N LEU A 79 14.80 2.55 -1.30
CA LEU A 79 15.74 3.65 -1.14
C LEU A 79 17.01 3.16 -0.43
N THR A 80 18.15 3.32 -1.07
CA THR A 80 19.47 3.18 -0.45
C THR A 80 20.13 4.55 -0.35
N TYR A 81 20.80 4.84 0.76
CA TYR A 81 21.53 6.10 0.94
C TYR A 81 22.89 5.87 1.58
N GLU A 82 23.86 6.73 1.26
CA GLU A 82 25.19 6.77 1.85
C GLU A 82 25.46 8.17 2.36
N VAL A 83 25.95 8.29 3.61
CA VAL A 83 26.35 9.56 4.19
C VAL A 83 27.82 9.79 3.85
N VAL A 84 28.08 10.71 2.92
CA VAL A 84 29.45 11.11 2.59
C VAL A 84 29.97 12.08 3.65
N THR A 85 30.96 11.68 4.42
CA THR A 85 31.73 12.60 5.29
C THR A 85 32.83 13.26 4.47
N LEU A 86 32.99 14.59 4.59
CA LEU A 86 34.15 15.28 4.05
C LEU A 86 35.35 14.92 4.91
N SER A 87 36.38 14.35 4.27
CA SER A 87 37.73 14.00 4.76
C SER A 87 37.93 12.64 5.47
N GLY A 88 38.59 11.72 4.74
CA GLY A 88 39.79 11.04 5.25
C GLY A 88 39.68 9.76 6.08
N GLU A 89 38.54 9.41 6.67
CA GLU A 89 38.44 8.18 7.47
C GLU A 89 37.22 7.34 7.07
N GLN A 90 37.47 6.26 6.34
CA GLN A 90 36.47 5.22 6.09
C GLN A 90 36.16 4.51 7.41
N SER A 91 35.02 4.83 8.03
CA SER A 91 34.41 3.96 9.02
C SER A 91 33.09 3.45 8.47
N ALA A 92 33.10 2.18 8.07
CA ALA A 92 31.95 1.46 7.55
C ALA A 92 30.88 1.32 8.64
N ILE A 93 29.89 2.21 8.65
CA ILE A 93 28.69 2.05 9.46
C ILE A 93 27.52 1.73 8.52
N LYS A 94 27.41 0.46 8.15
CA LYS A 94 26.17 -0.08 7.56
C LYS A 94 25.12 -0.13 8.67
N HIS A 95 24.17 0.79 8.68
CA HIS A 95 22.96 0.67 9.48
C HIS A 95 21.77 0.47 8.56
N PRO A 96 21.01 -0.64 8.68
CA PRO A 96 19.78 -0.79 7.93
C PRO A 96 18.72 0.13 8.54
N MET A 97 18.38 1.20 7.83
CA MET A 97 17.21 2.00 8.14
C MET A 97 15.98 1.23 7.65
N LYS A 98 15.29 0.56 8.59
CA LYS A 98 13.97 -0.02 8.32
C LYS A 98 12.97 1.13 8.22
N VAL A 99 12.41 1.33 7.03
CA VAL A 99 11.15 2.08 6.83
C VAL A 99 10.00 1.10 7.03
#